data_AF-A0A0Q0SBB6-F1
#
_entry.id   AF-A0A0Q0SBB6-F1
#
_cell.length_a   1.000
_cell.length_b   1.000
_cell.length_c   1.000
_cell.angle_alpha   90.00
_cell.angle_beta   90.00
_cell.angle_gamma   90.00
#
_symmetry.space_group_name_H-M   'P 1'
#
loop_
_entity.id
_entity.type
_entity.pdbx_description
1 polymer ?
#
loop_
_entity_poly.entity_id
_entity_poly.type
_entity_poly.pdbx_seq_one_letter_code
_entity_poly.pdbx_strand_id
1 'polypeptide(L)'
;MIIRELFIRKKVISNQSFFNFIIVCICLAISAAYEFIEWFVSIATGDGGDAFLGTQGYVWDTQSDMLFATIGAITGLILFSKIQDKFIQKIDF
;
A
#
# COMPACT_ATOMS: atom_id res chain seq x y z
N MET A 1 -2.97 3.59 -6.68
CA MET A 1 -3.96 3.97 -7.72
C MET A 1 -4.27 2.86 -8.73
N ILE A 2 -3.36 1.92 -9.02
CA ILE A 2 -3.63 0.79 -9.93
C ILE A 2 -4.77 -0.11 -9.44
N ILE A 3 -4.76 -0.50 -8.16
CA ILE A 3 -5.84 -1.28 -7.53
C ILE A 3 -7.19 -0.59 -7.72
N ARG A 4 -7.21 0.75 -7.53
CA ARG A 4 -8.41 1.55 -7.74
C ARG A 4 -8.92 1.45 -9.18
N GLU A 5 -8.03 1.54 -10.16
CA GLU A 5 -8.40 1.42 -11.57
C GLU A 5 -8.98 0.05 -11.91
N LEU A 6 -8.31 -1.02 -11.48
CA LEU A 6 -8.72 -2.40 -11.75
C LEU A 6 -10.14 -2.66 -11.22
N PHE A 7 -10.44 -2.20 -10.00
CA PHE A 7 -11.73 -2.41 -9.37
C PHE A 7 -12.86 -1.63 -10.06
N ILE A 8 -12.60 -0.39 -10.50
CA ILE A 8 -13.57 0.41 -11.26
C ILE A 8 -13.87 -0.27 -12.59
N ARG A 9 -12.84 -0.65 -13.35
CA ARG A 9 -12.99 -1.30 -14.67
C ARG A 9 -13.68 -2.66 -14.59
N LYS A 10 -13.41 -3.43 -13.52
CA LYS A 10 -13.99 -4.76 -13.30
C LYS A 10 -15.35 -4.74 -12.59
N LYS A 11 -15.88 -3.55 -12.25
CA LYS A 11 -17.18 -3.36 -11.54
C LYS A 11 -17.31 -4.23 -10.28
N VAL A 12 -16.22 -4.34 -9.50
CA VAL A 12 -16.11 -5.32 -8.41
C VAL A 12 -17.04 -5.00 -7.22
N ILE A 13 -17.37 -3.72 -6.96
CA ILE A 13 -18.18 -3.30 -5.80
C ILE A 13 -19.02 -2.04 -6.13
N SER A 14 -20.22 -1.94 -5.57
CA SER A 14 -21.19 -0.84 -5.82
C SER A 14 -21.04 0.41 -4.93
N ASN A 15 -20.37 0.34 -3.77
CA ASN A 15 -20.25 1.46 -2.83
C ASN A 15 -18.83 2.05 -2.82
N GLN A 16 -18.72 3.32 -3.19
CA GLN A 16 -17.45 4.03 -3.38
C GLN A 16 -16.70 4.34 -2.07
N SER A 17 -17.40 4.48 -0.95
CA SER A 17 -16.76 4.76 0.35
C SER A 17 -16.11 3.50 0.93
N PHE A 18 -16.82 2.37 0.85
CA PHE A 18 -16.28 1.05 1.22
C PHE A 18 -15.08 0.65 0.36
N PHE A 19 -15.09 1.07 -0.91
CA PHE A 19 -14.01 0.84 -1.84
C PHE A 19 -12.70 1.56 -1.46
N ASN A 20 -12.79 2.83 -1.07
CA ASN A 20 -11.61 3.59 -0.62
C ASN A 20 -10.98 2.95 0.62
N PHE A 21 -11.80 2.45 1.55
CA PHE A 21 -11.33 1.72 2.73
C PHE A 21 -10.54 0.46 2.34
N ILE A 22 -11.07 -0.37 1.44
CA ILE A 22 -10.39 -1.58 0.96
C ILE A 22 -9.04 -1.25 0.33
N ILE A 23 -8.94 -0.19 -0.47
CA ILE A 23 -7.68 0.22 -1.09
C ILE A 23 -6.62 0.55 -0.03
N VAL A 24 -7.00 1.27 1.02
CA VAL A 24 -6.09 1.60 2.13
C VAL A 24 -5.67 0.32 2.86
N CYS A 25 -6.59 -0.59 3.14
CA CYS A 25 -6.27 -1.88 3.75
C CYS A 25 -5.31 -2.72 2.90
N ILE A 26 -5.48 -2.77 1.58
CA ILE A 26 -4.57 -3.49 0.69
C ILE A 26 -3.18 -2.85 0.72
N CYS A 27 -3.09 -1.51 0.70
CA CYS A 27 -1.80 -0.83 0.75
C CYS A 27 -1.06 -1.13 2.07
N LEU A 28 -1.77 -1.09 3.20
CA LEU A 28 -1.22 -1.45 4.50
C LEU A 28 -0.81 -2.92 4.56
N ALA A 29 -1.63 -3.82 4.02
CA ALA A 29 -1.31 -5.26 3.98
C ALA A 29 -0.06 -5.56 3.16
N ILE A 30 0.16 -4.85 2.04
CA ILE A 30 1.38 -4.99 1.24
C ILE A 30 2.60 -4.50 2.04
N SER A 31 2.51 -3.35 2.71
CA SER A 31 3.58 -2.84 3.57
C SER A 31 3.89 -3.83 4.70
N ALA A 32 2.88 -4.28 5.45
CA ALA A 32 3.07 -5.26 6.52
C ALA A 32 3.62 -6.62 6.02
N ALA A 33 3.24 -7.06 4.82
CA ALA A 33 3.79 -8.28 4.24
C ALA A 33 5.28 -8.16 3.92
N TYR A 34 5.72 -6.98 3.47
CA TYR A 34 7.13 -6.72 3.23
C TYR A 34 7.93 -6.77 4.55
N GLU A 35 7.42 -6.14 5.62
CA GLU A 35 8.02 -6.24 6.97
C GLU A 35 8.13 -7.67 7.48
N PHE A 36 7.11 -8.51 7.25
CA PHE A 36 7.18 -9.92 7.64
C PHE A 36 8.24 -10.71 6.86
N ILE A 37 8.49 -10.36 5.60
CA ILE A 37 9.57 -10.96 4.81
C ILE A 37 10.92 -10.55 5.38
N GLU A 38 11.11 -9.27 5.70
CA GLU A 38 12.35 -8.78 6.32
C GLU A 38 12.62 -9.44 7.67
N TRP A 39 11.58 -9.55 8.51
CA TRP A 39 11.66 -10.28 9.79
C TRP A 39 12.03 -11.75 9.61
N PHE A 40 11.43 -12.43 8.62
CA PHE A 40 11.75 -13.83 8.33
C PHE A 40 13.20 -14.01 7.85
N VAL A 41 13.67 -13.15 6.95
CA VAL A 41 15.06 -13.17 6.45
C VAL A 41 16.06 -12.88 7.56
N SER A 42 15.73 -11.96 8.47
CA SER A 42 16.55 -11.64 9.65
C SER A 42 16.77 -12.86 10.54
N ILE A 43 15.69 -13.60 10.87
CA ILE A 43 15.78 -14.83 11.66
C ILE A 43 16.56 -15.91 10.90
N ALA A 44 16.36 -16.05 9.59
CA ALA A 44 16.97 -17.10 8.80
C ALA A 44 18.49 -16.94 8.60
N THR A 45 19.01 -15.71 8.66
CA THR A 45 20.40 -15.40 8.26
C THR A 45 21.39 -15.37 9.42
N GLY A 46 20.94 -15.29 10.68
CA GLY A 46 21.73 -15.56 11.91
C GLY A 46 23.12 -14.90 12.03
N ASP A 47 23.25 -13.89 12.89
CA ASP A 47 24.49 -13.22 13.33
C ASP A 47 25.23 -12.28 12.35
N GLY A 48 24.87 -12.23 11.05
CA GLY A 48 25.43 -11.24 10.10
C GLY A 48 24.45 -10.15 9.64
N GLY A 49 23.22 -10.20 10.13
CA GLY A 49 22.07 -9.52 9.54
C GLY A 49 21.94 -8.03 9.82
N ASP A 50 22.57 -7.48 10.86
CA ASP A 50 22.40 -6.05 11.21
C ASP A 50 22.90 -5.09 10.13
N ALA A 51 23.78 -5.55 9.23
CA ALA A 51 24.30 -4.78 8.09
C ALA A 51 23.54 -5.03 6.77
N PHE A 52 22.59 -5.98 6.75
CA PHE A 52 21.78 -6.37 5.59
C PHE A 52 20.27 -6.37 5.88
N LEU A 53 19.86 -5.98 7.08
CA LEU A 53 18.49 -5.74 7.46
C LEU A 53 18.08 -4.39 6.84
N GLY A 54 17.00 -4.38 6.06
CA GLY A 54 16.39 -3.17 5.49
C GLY A 54 15.95 -2.13 6.53
N THR A 55 16.15 -2.42 7.81
CA THR A 55 15.96 -1.50 8.92
C THR A 55 16.85 -0.27 8.78
N GLN A 56 16.24 0.91 8.81
CA GLN A 56 16.91 2.22 8.76
C GLN A 56 17.69 2.56 10.06
N GLY A 57 18.06 1.55 10.86
CA GLY A 57 18.86 1.70 12.08
C GLY A 57 18.10 2.20 13.31
N TYR A 58 16.76 2.12 13.34
CA TYR A 58 15.97 2.46 14.53
C TYR A 58 14.77 1.53 14.75
N VAL A 59 14.35 1.40 16.01
CA VAL A 59 13.36 0.40 16.48
C VAL A 59 11.96 0.59 15.87
N TRP A 60 11.63 1.82 15.46
CA TRP A 60 10.29 2.20 15.00
C TRP A 60 10.10 2.13 13.49
N ASP A 61 11.07 1.58 12.76
CA ASP A 61 11.09 1.65 11.28
C ASP A 61 9.87 0.97 10.66
N THR A 62 9.61 -0.27 11.07
CA THR A 62 8.45 -1.05 10.62
C THR A 62 7.11 -0.34 10.86
N GLN A 63 6.91 0.28 12.04
CA GLN A 63 5.67 1.01 12.33
C GLN A 63 5.57 2.30 11.51
N SER A 64 6.70 2.97 11.29
CA SER A 64 6.78 4.21 10.53
C SER A 64 6.47 3.95 9.06
N ASP A 65 7.00 2.88 8.47
CA ASP A 65 6.72 2.48 7.09
C ASP A 65 5.25 2.15 6.86
N MET A 66 4.64 1.37 7.74
CA MET A 66 3.21 1.07 7.69
C MET A 66 2.35 2.35 7.82
N LEU A 67 2.75 3.28 8.68
CA LEU A 67 2.08 4.57 8.86
C LEU A 67 2.20 5.45 7.59
N PHE A 68 3.40 5.58 7.04
CA PHE A 68 3.63 6.35 5.82
C PHE A 68 2.95 5.73 4.61
N ALA A 69 2.91 4.40 4.49
CA ALA A 69 2.14 3.71 3.47
C ALA A 69 0.64 4.03 3.58
N THR A 70 0.10 4.04 4.80
CA THR A 70 -1.31 4.39 5.05
C THR A 70 -1.61 5.84 4.71
N ILE A 71 -0.77 6.78 5.15
CA ILE A 71 -0.91 8.21 4.82
C ILE A 71 -0.79 8.43 3.31
N GLY A 72 0.18 7.77 2.65
CA GLY A 72 0.36 7.80 1.21
C GLY A 72 -0.85 7.29 0.45
N ALA A 73 -1.48 6.20 0.92
CA ALA A 73 -2.70 5.68 0.33
C ALA A 73 -3.87 6.67 0.47
N ILE A 74 -4.07 7.23 1.66
CA ILE A 74 -5.15 8.20 1.94
C ILE A 74 -4.95 9.48 1.12
N THR A 75 -3.75 10.06 1.15
CA THR A 75 -3.42 11.28 0.40
C THR A 75 -3.55 11.04 -1.10
N GLY A 76 -3.08 9.90 -1.61
CA GLY A 76 -3.25 9.49 -3.00
C GLY A 76 -4.72 9.42 -3.41
N LEU A 77 -5.57 8.83 -2.57
CA LEU A 77 -7.01 8.80 -2.81
C LEU A 77 -7.64 10.20 -2.80
N ILE A 78 -7.30 11.06 -1.84
CA ILE A 78 -7.88 12.41 -1.75
C ILE A 78 -7.49 13.26 -2.97
N LEU A 79 -6.21 13.22 -3.36
CA LEU A 79 -5.67 14.10 -4.40
C LEU A 79 -6.00 13.59 -5.81
N PHE A 80 -5.84 12.30 -6.06
CA PHE A 80 -5.85 11.77 -7.43
C PHE A 80 -7.15 11.06 -7.83
N SER A 81 -8.07 10.73 -6.91
CA SER A 81 -9.30 10.01 -7.28
C SER A 81 -10.14 10.74 -8.33
N LYS A 82 -10.35 12.05 -8.16
CA LYS A 82 -11.14 12.86 -9.11
C LYS A 82 -10.49 12.95 -10.49
N ILE A 83 -9.16 13.02 -10.53
CA ILE A 83 -8.40 13.07 -11.78
C ILE A 83 -8.52 11.72 -12.49
N GLN A 84 -8.31 10.63 -11.76
CA GLN A 84 -8.41 9.29 -12.29
C GLN A 84 -9.81 9.00 -12.85
N ASP A 85 -10.87 9.41 -12.17
CA ASP A 85 -12.25 9.21 -12.64
C ASP A 85 -12.50 9.91 -13.98
N LYS A 86 -11.99 11.13 -14.16
CA LYS A 86 -12.07 11.85 -15.45
C LYS A 86 -11.34 11.11 -16.57
N PHE A 87 -10.17 10.53 -16.28
CA PHE A 87 -9.41 9.80 -17.28
C PHE A 87 -10.06 8.46 -17.64
N ILE A 88 -10.60 7.73 -16.66
CA ILE A 88 -11.30 6.47 -16.91
C ILE A 88 -12.52 6.72 -17.82
N GLN A 89 -13.35 7.72 -17.52
CA GLN A 89 -14.51 8.07 -18.35
C GLN A 89 -14.14 8.50 -19.78
N LYS A 90 -12.95 9.08 -19.98
CA LYS A 90 -12.48 9.53 -21.30
C LYS A 90 -11.91 8.39 -22.15
N ILE A 91 -11.47 7.30 -21.52
CA ILE A 91 -10.81 6.16 -22.18
C ILE A 91 -11.81 5.03 -22.49
N ASP A 92 -12.99 5.02 -21.87
CA ASP A 92 -14.09 4.13 -22.25
C ASP A 92 -14.64 4.53 -23.64
N PHE A 93 -14.03 3.97 -24.69
CA PHE A 93 -14.52 3.92 -26.07
C PHE A 93 -15.48 2.74 -26.27
#